data_AF-A0A1H7NUV2-F1
#
_entry.id   AF-A0A1H7NUV2-F1
#
_cell.length_a   1.000
_cell.length_b   1.000
_cell.length_c   1.000
_cell.angle_alpha   90.00
_cell.angle_beta   90.00
_cell.angle_gamma   90.00
#
_symmetry.space_group_name_H-M   'P 1'
#
loop_
_entity.id
_entity.type
_entity.pdbx_description
1 polymer ?
#
loop_
_entity_poly.entity_id
_entity_poly.type
_entity_poly.pdbx_seq_one_letter_code
_entity_poly.pdbx_strand_id
1 'polypeptide(L)'
;MMIVSISLLLHAQQEGNIDHFIIKENLIKNGKLAIIATDADENPKESISGTYQFTINGFKQELSFNEGVAITPHAIESSAFVFIKHRNQQGSHGRLYYVLKNDKGLNPIAINWYYLILIPAVILLVAYLFKRMVILAIVILIGLFIFNYSKGLDVENIVETIVHGIKDWM
;
A
#
# COMPACT_ATOMS: atom_id res chain seq x y z
N MET A 1 65.05 -6.11 -27.73
CA MET A 1 64.68 -6.69 -26.42
C MET A 1 63.35 -6.07 -26.01
N MET A 2 62.41 -6.91 -25.61
CA MET A 2 60.96 -6.75 -25.69
C MET A 2 60.42 -5.68 -24.73
N ILE A 3 59.63 -4.72 -25.25
CA ILE A 3 58.76 -3.87 -24.42
C ILE A 3 57.47 -4.67 -24.21
N VAL A 4 57.28 -5.19 -23.00
CA VAL A 4 56.06 -5.91 -22.62
C VAL A 4 55.04 -4.88 -22.14
N SER A 5 54.08 -4.56 -22.99
CA SER A 5 52.88 -3.80 -22.62
C SER A 5 51.89 -4.74 -21.94
N ILE A 6 51.74 -4.60 -20.62
CA ILE A 6 50.69 -5.28 -19.85
C ILE A 6 49.39 -4.49 -20.04
N SER A 7 48.47 -5.03 -20.83
CA SER A 7 47.10 -4.52 -20.94
C SER A 7 46.29 -4.97 -19.73
N LEU A 8 46.09 -4.06 -18.76
CA LEU A 8 45.10 -4.22 -17.70
C LEU A 8 43.70 -4.18 -18.32
N LEU A 9 43.07 -5.34 -18.47
CA LEU A 9 41.63 -5.44 -18.74
C LEU A 9 40.87 -5.04 -17.47
N LEU A 10 40.58 -3.74 -17.31
CA LEU A 10 39.48 -3.33 -16.45
C LEU A 10 38.19 -3.86 -17.06
N HIS A 11 37.63 -4.91 -16.45
CA HIS A 11 36.23 -5.27 -16.67
C HIS A 11 35.39 -4.15 -16.06
N ALA A 12 35.04 -3.16 -16.86
CA ALA A 12 33.93 -2.28 -16.55
C ALA A 12 32.67 -3.15 -16.50
N GLN A 13 32.27 -3.57 -15.30
CA GLN A 13 30.98 -4.19 -15.08
C GLN A 13 29.94 -3.20 -15.59
N GLN A 14 29.19 -3.59 -16.63
CA GLN A 14 28.06 -2.78 -17.08
C GLN A 14 27.15 -2.58 -15.87
N GLU A 15 27.12 -1.36 -15.34
CA GLU A 15 26.13 -0.95 -14.33
C GLU A 15 24.76 -1.02 -15.01
N GLY A 16 24.17 -2.21 -15.03
CA GLY A 16 22.82 -2.41 -15.50
C GLY A 16 21.89 -1.60 -14.61
N ASN A 17 21.09 -0.72 -15.20
CA ASN A 17 20.23 0.16 -14.44
C ASN A 17 19.00 -0.60 -13.93
N ILE A 18 18.64 -0.45 -12.65
CA ILE A 18 17.48 -1.12 -12.04
C ILE A 18 16.29 -0.14 -11.97
N ASP A 19 15.51 -0.05 -13.03
CA ASP A 19 14.35 0.85 -13.07
C ASP A 19 13.08 0.18 -12.53
N HIS A 20 13.01 -1.15 -12.64
CA HIS A 20 11.90 -1.96 -12.17
C HIS A 20 12.42 -3.14 -11.35
N PHE A 21 11.70 -3.47 -10.30
CA PHE A 21 12.01 -4.60 -9.44
C PHE A 21 10.74 -5.09 -8.74
N ILE A 22 10.70 -6.36 -8.39
CA ILE A 22 9.64 -6.97 -7.58
C ILE A 22 10.21 -7.58 -6.31
N ILE A 23 9.34 -7.84 -5.33
CA ILE A 23 9.71 -8.46 -4.06
C ILE A 23 9.03 -9.82 -3.94
N LYS A 24 9.79 -10.84 -3.59
CA LYS A 24 9.29 -12.18 -3.25
C LYS A 24 9.90 -12.66 -1.93
N GLU A 25 9.36 -13.75 -1.40
CA GLU A 25 10.01 -14.47 -0.30
C GLU A 25 11.35 -15.05 -0.79
N ASN A 26 12.38 -15.03 0.06
CA ASN A 26 13.63 -15.72 -0.21
C ASN A 26 13.43 -17.25 -0.30
N LEU A 27 14.08 -17.91 -1.28
CA LEU A 27 13.94 -19.34 -1.56
C LEU A 27 14.23 -20.23 -0.33
N ILE A 28 15.20 -19.85 0.50
CA ILE A 28 15.55 -20.58 1.73
C ILE A 28 14.63 -20.27 2.93
N LYS A 29 13.59 -19.43 2.73
CA LYS A 29 12.54 -19.11 3.72
C LYS A 29 13.02 -18.70 5.11
N ASN A 30 14.17 -18.02 5.18
CA ASN A 30 14.76 -17.54 6.43
C ASN A 30 14.17 -16.20 6.91
N GLY A 31 12.93 -15.88 6.54
CA GLY A 31 12.27 -14.62 6.86
C GLY A 31 12.85 -13.40 6.15
N LYS A 32 13.72 -13.58 5.15
CA LYS A 32 14.24 -12.48 4.32
C LYS A 32 13.46 -12.37 3.02
N LEU A 33 13.54 -11.20 2.40
CA LEU A 33 12.94 -10.94 1.10
C LEU A 33 14.00 -11.09 0.00
N ALA A 34 13.57 -11.58 -1.15
CA ALA A 34 14.31 -11.49 -2.40
C ALA A 34 13.79 -10.29 -3.20
N ILE A 35 14.70 -9.41 -3.61
CA ILE A 35 14.44 -8.32 -4.53
C ILE A 35 14.94 -8.78 -5.90
N ILE A 36 14.04 -8.77 -6.88
CA ILE A 36 14.29 -9.28 -8.22
C ILE A 36 14.20 -8.10 -9.18
N ALA A 37 15.27 -7.80 -9.91
CA ALA A 37 15.26 -6.79 -10.96
C ALA A 37 14.41 -7.28 -12.14
N THR A 38 13.61 -6.39 -12.73
CA THR A 38 12.68 -6.74 -13.83
C THR A 38 12.70 -5.71 -14.96
N ASP A 39 12.05 -6.04 -16.07
CA ASP A 39 11.57 -5.05 -17.02
C ASP A 39 10.24 -4.40 -16.55
N ALA A 40 9.63 -3.59 -17.42
CA ALA A 40 8.37 -2.91 -17.15
C ALA A 40 7.17 -3.87 -17.09
N ASP A 41 7.26 -5.04 -17.73
CA ASP A 41 6.26 -6.09 -17.77
C ASP A 41 6.46 -7.12 -16.63
N GLU A 42 7.34 -6.80 -15.67
CA GLU A 42 7.70 -7.62 -14.51
C GLU A 42 8.42 -8.94 -14.85
N ASN A 43 8.99 -9.07 -16.05
CA ASN A 43 9.84 -10.21 -16.38
C ASN A 43 11.23 -10.03 -15.72
N PRO A 44 11.78 -11.07 -15.05
CA PRO A 44 13.09 -10.99 -14.42
C PRO A 44 14.22 -10.64 -15.40
N LYS A 45 15.15 -9.78 -14.96
CA LYS A 45 16.36 -9.40 -15.71
C LYS A 45 17.61 -10.00 -15.07
N GLU A 46 18.03 -11.16 -15.59
CA GLU A 46 19.22 -11.88 -15.11
C GLU A 46 20.54 -11.15 -15.41
N SER A 47 20.54 -10.22 -16.37
CA SER A 47 21.75 -9.45 -16.73
C SER A 47 22.23 -8.48 -15.64
N ILE A 48 21.45 -8.25 -14.58
CA ILE A 48 21.79 -7.34 -13.49
C ILE A 48 22.66 -8.05 -12.46
N SER A 49 23.92 -7.64 -12.34
CA SER A 49 24.83 -8.15 -11.30
C SER A 49 25.72 -7.04 -10.77
N GLY A 50 25.96 -7.04 -9.45
CA GLY A 50 26.74 -6.01 -8.76
C GLY A 50 26.10 -5.53 -7.47
N THR A 51 26.71 -4.52 -6.86
CA THR A 51 26.21 -3.93 -5.61
C THR A 51 25.42 -2.67 -5.90
N TYR A 52 24.18 -2.63 -5.45
CA TYR A 52 23.28 -1.50 -5.67
C TYR A 52 22.79 -0.95 -4.33
N GLN A 53 22.68 0.37 -4.24
CA GLN A 53 22.14 1.04 -3.07
C GLN A 53 20.61 1.07 -3.12
N PHE A 54 20.00 0.51 -2.09
CA PHE A 54 18.56 0.53 -1.87
C PHE A 54 18.24 1.25 -0.56
N THR A 55 17.01 1.72 -0.44
CA THR A 55 16.44 2.26 0.79
C THR A 55 15.24 1.40 1.17
N ILE A 56 15.30 0.73 2.31
CA ILE A 56 14.24 -0.13 2.83
C ILE A 56 13.70 0.51 4.10
N ASN A 57 12.43 0.91 4.10
CA ASN A 57 11.78 1.61 5.22
C ASN A 57 12.58 2.83 5.74
N GLY A 58 13.22 3.55 4.82
CA GLY A 58 14.02 4.75 5.14
C GLY A 58 15.49 4.51 5.44
N PHE A 59 15.92 3.25 5.61
CA PHE A 59 17.32 2.90 5.86
C PHE A 59 18.03 2.54 4.55
N LYS A 60 19.17 3.19 4.28
CA LYS A 60 20.03 2.85 3.13
C LYS A 60 20.74 1.52 3.38
N GLN A 61 20.75 0.65 2.39
CA GLN A 61 21.32 -0.69 2.45
C GLN A 61 21.93 -1.04 1.09
N GLU A 62 23.15 -1.57 1.13
CA GLU A 62 23.80 -2.15 -0.04
C GLU A 62 23.30 -3.57 -0.26
N LEU A 63 22.86 -3.84 -1.48
CA LEU A 63 22.35 -5.14 -1.89
C LEU A 63 23.20 -5.68 -3.02
N SER A 64 23.74 -6.88 -2.84
CA SER A 64 24.46 -7.62 -3.86
C SER A 64 23.48 -8.39 -4.73
N PHE A 65 23.32 -7.93 -5.97
CA PHE A 65 22.56 -8.61 -7.01
C PHE A 65 23.46 -9.62 -7.70
N ASN A 66 22.98 -10.85 -7.79
CA ASN A 66 23.56 -11.92 -8.60
C ASN A 66 22.46 -12.42 -9.51
N GLU A 67 22.67 -12.33 -10.82
CA GLU A 67 21.70 -12.77 -11.84
C GLU A 67 20.30 -12.16 -11.64
N GLY A 68 20.25 -10.86 -11.34
CA GLY A 68 18.99 -10.13 -11.14
C GLY A 68 18.36 -10.29 -9.77
N VAL A 69 18.95 -11.06 -8.84
CA VAL A 69 18.37 -11.30 -7.52
C VAL A 69 19.30 -10.83 -6.40
N ALA A 70 18.75 -10.09 -5.44
CA ALA A 70 19.42 -9.77 -4.19
C ALA A 70 18.55 -10.16 -2.98
N ILE A 71 19.19 -10.53 -1.87
CA ILE A 71 18.50 -10.87 -0.62
C ILE A 71 18.64 -9.69 0.36
N THR A 72 17.54 -9.33 1.03
CA THR A 72 17.59 -8.30 2.08
C THR A 72 18.45 -8.75 3.27
N PRO A 73 19.25 -7.88 3.89
CA PRO A 73 20.15 -8.27 4.97
C PRO A 73 19.39 -8.73 6.22
N HIS A 74 18.28 -8.05 6.54
CA HIS A 74 17.47 -8.29 7.73
C HIS A 74 16.24 -9.14 7.43
N ALA A 75 15.88 -9.99 8.39
CA ALA A 75 14.66 -10.76 8.37
C ALA A 75 13.47 -9.93 8.88
N ILE A 76 12.27 -10.28 8.42
CA ILE A 76 11.00 -9.71 8.85
C ILE A 76 10.42 -10.63 9.92
N GLU A 77 10.32 -10.12 11.15
CA GLU A 77 9.85 -10.88 12.30
C GLU A 77 8.32 -10.92 12.41
N SER A 78 7.62 -9.90 11.89
CA SER A 78 6.16 -9.78 11.93
C SER A 78 5.62 -9.11 10.67
N SER A 79 4.32 -9.28 10.43
CA SER A 79 3.65 -8.67 9.27
C SER A 79 3.81 -7.15 9.28
N ALA A 80 4.31 -6.58 8.19
CA ALA A 80 4.68 -5.17 8.15
C ALA A 80 4.56 -4.57 6.76
N PHE A 81 4.42 -3.25 6.71
CA PHE A 81 4.63 -2.49 5.49
C PHE A 81 6.13 -2.37 5.19
N VAL A 82 6.48 -2.65 3.95
CA VAL A 82 7.85 -2.55 3.44
C VAL A 82 7.84 -1.65 2.22
N PHE A 83 8.42 -0.46 2.38
CA PHE A 83 8.66 0.46 1.29
C PHE A 83 10.12 0.33 0.85
N ILE A 84 10.32 -0.11 -0.39
CA ILE A 84 11.64 -0.27 -0.98
C ILE A 84 11.81 0.76 -2.09
N LYS A 85 12.95 1.44 -2.09
CA LYS A 85 13.31 2.44 -3.08
C LYS A 85 14.72 2.20 -3.58
N HIS A 86 14.89 2.32 -4.89
CA HIS A 86 16.18 2.40 -5.54
C HIS A 86 16.33 3.77 -6.20
N ARG A 87 17.55 4.32 -6.19
CA ARG A 87 17.85 5.56 -6.90
C ARG A 87 19.02 5.31 -7.84
N ASN A 88 18.84 5.71 -9.08
CA ASN A 88 19.85 5.61 -10.12
C ASN A 88 19.97 6.95 -10.88
N GLN A 89 20.68 6.94 -12.01
CA GLN A 89 20.88 8.13 -12.84
C GLN A 89 19.59 8.60 -13.52
N GLN A 90 18.62 7.72 -13.74
CA GLN A 90 17.35 8.01 -14.42
C GLN A 90 16.25 8.48 -13.47
N GLY A 91 16.35 8.17 -12.17
CA GLY A 91 15.38 8.63 -11.19
C GLY A 91 15.38 7.84 -9.89
N SER A 92 14.24 7.92 -9.21
CA SER A 92 13.96 7.22 -7.95
C SER A 92 12.75 6.32 -8.15
N HIS A 93 12.96 5.02 -8.04
CA HIS A 93 11.94 3.99 -8.27
C HIS A 93 11.57 3.36 -6.94
N GLY A 94 10.30 3.44 -6.55
CA GLY A 94 9.82 2.98 -5.25
C GLY A 94 8.62 2.04 -5.38
N ARG A 95 8.56 1.02 -4.54
CA ARG A 95 7.41 0.12 -4.43
C ARG A 95 7.06 -0.12 -2.98
N LEU A 96 5.77 -0.09 -2.68
CA LEU A 96 5.21 -0.38 -1.36
C LEU A 96 4.63 -1.79 -1.37
N TYR A 97 4.94 -2.55 -0.33
CA TYR A 97 4.38 -3.87 -0.11
C TYR A 97 3.83 -3.97 1.30
N TYR A 98 2.76 -4.74 1.48
CA TYR A 98 2.42 -5.32 2.77
C TYR A 98 2.93 -6.76 2.78
N VAL A 99 3.87 -7.06 3.66
CA VAL A 99 4.44 -8.40 3.79
C VAL A 99 3.71 -9.11 4.91
N LEU A 100 2.91 -10.11 4.55
CA LEU A 100 2.21 -10.94 5.51
C LEU A 100 3.14 -12.07 6.00
N LYS A 101 3.41 -12.13 7.30
CA LYS A 101 4.18 -13.19 7.95
C LYS A 101 3.22 -14.22 8.55
N ASN A 102 3.32 -15.46 8.08
CA ASN A 102 2.62 -16.60 8.63
C ASN A 102 3.62 -17.72 8.99
N ASP A 103 3.14 -18.80 9.60
CA ASP A 103 3.97 -19.99 9.92
C ASP A 103 4.62 -20.60 8.68
N LYS A 104 3.99 -20.45 7.50
CA LYS A 104 4.47 -21.00 6.22
C LYS A 104 5.57 -20.18 5.53
N GLY A 105 5.81 -18.95 5.99
CA GLY A 105 6.75 -18.03 5.34
C GLY A 105 6.26 -16.57 5.28
N LEU A 106 6.82 -15.83 4.33
CA LEU A 106 6.45 -14.46 3.97
C LEU A 106 5.60 -14.46 2.69
N ASN A 107 4.58 -13.62 2.66
CA ASN A 107 3.78 -13.36 1.46
C ASN A 107 3.75 -11.85 1.18
N PRO A 108 4.65 -11.33 0.32
CA PRO A 108 4.66 -9.94 -0.09
C PRO A 108 3.49 -9.62 -1.03
N ILE A 109 2.68 -8.63 -0.66
CA ILE A 109 1.54 -8.15 -1.45
C ILE A 109 1.86 -6.73 -1.91
N ALA A 110 2.00 -6.54 -3.23
CA ALA A 110 2.28 -5.23 -3.80
C ALA A 110 1.09 -4.28 -3.62
N ILE A 111 1.37 -3.04 -3.18
CA ILE A 111 0.38 -2.00 -3.00
C ILE A 111 0.66 -0.89 -4.00
N ASN A 112 -0.32 -0.62 -4.87
CA ASN A 112 -0.23 0.51 -5.77
C ASN A 112 -0.50 1.82 -5.01
N TRP A 113 0.28 2.87 -5.32
CA TRP A 113 0.21 4.17 -4.66
C TRP A 113 -1.17 4.81 -4.75
N TYR A 114 -1.94 4.56 -5.81
CA TYR A 114 -3.28 5.15 -5.96
C TYR A 114 -4.23 4.73 -4.85
N TYR A 115 -4.06 3.54 -4.25
CA TYR A 115 -4.89 3.10 -3.12
C TYR A 115 -4.73 4.00 -1.89
N LEU A 116 -3.54 4.57 -1.68
CA LEU A 116 -3.26 5.46 -0.54
C LEU A 116 -4.08 6.76 -0.64
N ILE A 117 -4.47 7.17 -1.84
CA ILE A 117 -5.28 8.37 -2.08
C ILE A 117 -6.75 8.00 -2.23
N LEU A 118 -7.04 6.91 -2.95
CA LEU A 118 -8.40 6.48 -3.25
C LEU A 118 -9.19 6.14 -1.99
N ILE A 119 -8.59 5.41 -1.04
CA ILE A 119 -9.29 4.98 0.18
C ILE A 119 -9.72 6.21 1.01
N PRO A 120 -8.84 7.18 1.36
CA PRO A 120 -9.27 8.41 2.02
C PRO A 120 -10.30 9.21 1.23
N ALA A 121 -10.14 9.32 -0.10
CA ALA A 121 -11.07 10.06 -0.94
C ALA A 121 -12.48 9.45 -0.92
N VAL A 122 -12.60 8.12 -0.95
CA VAL A 122 -13.89 7.41 -0.84
C VAL A 122 -14.50 7.62 0.54
N ILE A 123 -13.71 7.57 1.63
CA ILE A 123 -14.21 7.84 2.98
C ILE A 123 -14.79 9.26 3.06
N LEU A 124 -14.10 10.27 2.52
CA LEU A 124 -14.58 11.65 2.48
C LEU A 124 -15.85 11.79 1.63
N LEU A 125 -15.93 11.10 0.49
CA LEU A 125 -17.11 11.09 -0.37
C LEU A 125 -18.32 10.51 0.38
N VAL A 126 -18.15 9.37 1.04
CA VAL A 126 -19.21 8.74 1.85
C VAL A 126 -19.66 9.65 2.98
N ALA A 127 -18.71 10.27 3.70
CA ALA A 127 -19.03 11.22 4.76
C ALA A 127 -19.82 12.44 4.23
N TYR A 128 -19.46 12.95 3.05
CA TYR A 128 -20.17 14.05 2.40
C TYR A 128 -21.60 13.67 2.00
N LEU A 129 -21.78 12.49 1.39
CA LEU A 129 -23.11 11.97 1.04
C LEU A 129 -23.98 11.79 2.29
N PHE A 130 -23.41 11.25 3.38
CA PHE A 130 -24.13 11.07 4.63
C PHE A 130 -24.58 12.41 5.25
N LYS A 131 -23.71 13.43 5.24
CA LYS A 131 -24.07 14.79 5.69
C LYS A 131 -25.29 15.33 4.93
N ARG A 132 -25.35 15.13 3.60
CA ARG A 132 -26.50 15.57 2.79
C ARG A 132 -27.79 14.82 3.16
N MET A 133 -27.70 13.52 3.43
CA MET A 133 -28.86 12.71 3.86
C MET A 133 -29.39 13.17 5.23
N VAL A 134 -28.49 13.47 6.18
CA VAL A 134 -28.88 13.99 7.51
C VAL A 134 -29.61 15.33 7.39
N ILE A 135 -29.11 16.25 6.56
CA ILE A 135 -29.77 17.55 6.33
C ILE A 135 -31.17 17.35 5.76
N LEU A 136 -31.32 16.47 4.76
CA LEU A 136 -32.62 16.16 4.17
C LEU A 136 -33.59 15.57 5.20
N ALA A 137 -33.12 14.64 6.04
CA ALA A 137 -33.92 14.05 7.10
C ALA A 137 -34.40 15.10 8.11
N ILE A 138 -33.54 16.04 8.51
CA ILE A 138 -33.90 17.15 9.40
C ILE A 138 -34.97 18.03 8.77
N VAL A 139 -34.84 18.39 7.49
CA VAL A 139 -35.84 19.20 6.78
C VAL A 139 -37.19 18.48 6.73
N ILE A 140 -37.20 17.19 6.44
CA ILE A 140 -38.43 16.38 6.42
C ILE A 140 -39.04 16.30 7.82
N LEU A 141 -38.24 16.04 8.87
CA LEU A 141 -38.72 15.96 10.25
C LEU A 141 -39.33 17.29 10.72
N ILE A 142 -38.70 18.42 10.42
CA ILE A 142 -39.26 19.75 10.73
C ILE A 142 -40.58 19.95 9.99
N GLY A 143 -40.65 19.61 8.70
CA GLY A 143 -41.89 19.70 7.92
C GLY A 143 -43.01 18.85 8.50
N LEU A 144 -42.72 17.60 8.86
CA LEU A 144 -43.67 16.70 9.53
C LEU A 144 -44.10 17.24 10.89
N PHE A 145 -43.18 17.78 11.67
CA PHE A 145 -43.49 18.36 12.98
C PHE A 145 -44.48 19.53 12.84
N ILE A 146 -44.21 20.46 11.93
CA ILE A 146 -45.09 21.60 11.65
C ILE A 146 -46.47 21.11 11.16
N PHE A 147 -46.49 20.13 10.26
CA PHE A 147 -47.74 19.55 9.77
C PHE A 147 -48.57 18.92 10.90
N ASN A 148 -47.98 18.05 11.72
CA ASN A 148 -48.66 17.40 12.84
C ASN A 148 -49.18 18.41 13.86
N TYR A 149 -48.34 19.38 14.25
CA TYR A 149 -48.74 20.45 15.16
C TYR A 149 -49.92 21.26 14.61
N SER A 150 -49.90 21.59 13.31
CA SER A 150 -51.01 22.30 12.64
C SER A 150 -52.32 21.51 12.59
N LYS A 151 -52.26 20.18 12.78
CA LYS A 151 -53.41 19.28 12.81
C LYS A 151 -53.84 18.91 14.24
N GLY A 152 -53.30 19.60 15.25
CA GLY A 152 -53.68 19.42 16.65
C GLY A 152 -52.96 18.28 17.36
N LEU A 153 -51.93 17.72 16.73
CA LEU A 153 -51.06 16.71 17.33
C LEU A 153 -49.83 17.42 17.91
N ASP A 154 -49.92 17.86 19.16
CA ASP A 154 -48.81 18.45 19.89
C ASP A 154 -47.83 17.38 20.40
N VAL A 155 -46.72 17.83 21.01
CA VAL A 155 -45.62 16.94 21.43
C VAL A 155 -46.09 15.90 22.46
N GLU A 156 -46.98 16.30 23.36
CA GLU A 156 -47.52 15.43 24.41
C GLU A 156 -48.40 14.33 23.80
N ASN A 157 -49.34 14.70 22.92
CA ASN A 157 -50.18 13.75 22.20
C ASN A 157 -49.36 12.80 21.29
N ILE A 158 -48.27 13.27 20.68
CA ILE A 158 -47.35 12.42 19.90
C ILE A 158 -46.75 11.32 20.79
N VAL A 159 -46.22 11.70 21.96
CA VAL A 159 -45.59 10.73 22.88
C VAL A 159 -46.63 9.77 23.46
N GLU A 160 -47.80 10.27 23.88
CA GLU A 160 -48.90 9.43 24.34
C GLU A 160 -49.35 8.44 23.26
N THR A 161 -49.50 8.89 22.02
CA THR A 161 -49.89 8.03 20.89
C THR A 161 -48.85 6.94 20.63
N ILE A 162 -47.55 7.25 20.70
CA ILE A 162 -46.48 6.26 20.53
C ILE A 162 -46.51 5.24 21.68
N VAL A 163 -46.65 5.69 22.92
CA VAL A 163 -46.68 4.81 24.10
C VAL A 163 -47.92 3.90 24.07
N HIS A 164 -49.08 4.46 23.77
CA HIS A 164 -50.32 3.68 23.60
C HIS A 164 -50.18 2.67 22.47
N GLY A 165 -49.66 3.07 21.30
CA GLY A 165 -49.46 2.16 20.17
C GLY A 165 -48.49 1.01 20.46
N ILE A 166 -47.40 1.26 21.20
CA ILE A 166 -46.47 0.21 21.64
C ILE A 166 -47.15 -0.74 22.65
N LYS A 167 -47.92 -0.19 23.58
CA LYS A 167 -48.61 -0.95 24.63
C LYS A 167 -49.74 -1.83 24.07
N ASP A 168 -50.43 -1.37 23.03
CA ASP A 168 -51.49 -2.15 22.37
C ASP A 168 -50.92 -3.27 21.48
N TRP A 169 -49.66 -3.14 21.04
CA TRP A 169 -48.96 -4.20 20.29
C TRP A 169 -48.50 -5.34 21.21
N MET A 170 -47.96 -5.01 22.39
CA MET A 170 -47.42 -5.96 23.37
C MET A 170 -48.51 -6.75 24.11
#